data_AF-A0A0M4G8G1-F1
#
_entry.id   AF-A0A0M4G8G1-F1
#
_cell.length_a   1.000
_cell.length_b   1.000
_cell.length_c   1.000
_cell.angle_alpha   90.00
_cell.angle_beta   90.00
_cell.angle_gamma   90.00
#
_symmetry.space_group_name_H-M   'P 1'
#
loop_
_entity.id
_entity.type
_entity.pdbx_description
1 polymer ?
#
loop_
_entity_poly.entity_id
_entity_poly.type
_entity_poly.pdbx_seq_one_letter_code
_entity_poly.pdbx_strand_id
1 'polypeptide(L)'
;MKFLNILRNTFKLYQSTFGVHLLGSLILFTVVFLVYASLITTIFGMPLEDIIALQSNPEKLIALVSSRSFVIKFWFFSLLVDGIITPFTAGIYKNYATVIQGERATLGNLFTYYRAPETSAILSHVILQMCLKTFILVGFSAVGMYSLGLAFNTIISLVFVLTIPIIILENKPLFKAMGESYRRIMLAPFTALIITFLGCVFVLAGFLSFGIGIVITFPILFASIFSIYLSINKR
;
A
#
# COMPACT_ATOMS: atom_id res chain seq x y z
N MET A 1 7.03 -22.38 4.22
CA MET A 1 6.43 -21.65 3.07
C MET A 1 7.05 -22.13 1.76
N LYS A 2 6.28 -22.74 0.84
CA LYS A 2 6.81 -23.16 -0.46
C LYS A 2 6.58 -22.04 -1.49
N PHE A 3 7.67 -21.42 -1.97
CA PHE A 3 7.64 -20.26 -2.89
C PHE A 3 6.71 -20.46 -4.10
N LEU A 4 6.87 -21.57 -4.83
CA LEU A 4 6.06 -21.87 -6.02
C LEU A 4 4.56 -21.98 -5.70
N ASN A 5 4.20 -22.50 -4.53
CA ASN A 5 2.80 -22.58 -4.12
C ASN A 5 2.22 -21.18 -3.83
N ILE A 6 3.02 -20.28 -3.25
CA ILE A 6 2.60 -18.90 -3.01
C ILE A 6 2.35 -18.19 -4.33
N LEU A 7 3.29 -18.28 -5.29
CA LEU A 7 3.10 -17.69 -6.62
C LEU A 7 1.88 -18.25 -7.35
N ARG A 8 1.69 -19.57 -7.34
CA ARG A 8 0.51 -20.20 -7.95
C ARG A 8 -0.78 -19.67 -7.33
N ASN A 9 -0.82 -19.53 -6.01
CA ASN A 9 -1.98 -18.97 -5.32
C ASN A 9 -2.20 -17.50 -5.67
N THR A 10 -1.13 -16.69 -5.75
CA THR A 10 -1.19 -15.29 -6.17
C THR A 10 -1.90 -15.16 -7.51
N PHE A 11 -1.43 -15.88 -8.54
CA PHE A 11 -2.01 -15.78 -9.87
C PHE A 11 -3.44 -16.31 -9.92
N LYS A 12 -3.74 -17.41 -9.22
CA LYS A 12 -5.10 -17.95 -9.13
C LYS A 12 -6.07 -16.93 -8.51
N LEU A 13 -5.69 -16.28 -7.42
CA LEU A 13 -6.50 -15.27 -6.75
C LEU A 13 -6.67 -14.00 -7.59
N TYR A 14 -5.60 -13.55 -8.24
CA TYR A 14 -5.66 -12.42 -9.15
C TYR A 14 -6.62 -12.68 -10.32
N GLN A 15 -6.50 -13.83 -10.98
CA GLN A 15 -7.37 -14.21 -12.09
C GLN A 15 -8.84 -14.36 -11.67
N SER A 16 -9.11 -14.98 -10.53
CA SER A 16 -10.48 -15.24 -10.06
C SER A 16 -11.24 -13.98 -9.64
N THR A 17 -10.54 -12.89 -9.34
CA THR A 17 -11.12 -11.60 -8.91
C THR A 17 -10.98 -10.50 -9.96
N PHE A 18 -10.32 -10.80 -11.09
CA PHE A 18 -9.81 -9.81 -12.04
C PHE A 18 -10.83 -8.74 -12.43
N GLY A 19 -12.01 -9.13 -12.94
CA GLY A 19 -12.99 -8.16 -13.44
C GLY A 19 -13.51 -7.20 -12.37
N VAL A 20 -13.79 -7.71 -11.17
CA VAL A 20 -14.29 -6.90 -10.05
C VAL A 20 -13.19 -5.99 -9.51
N HIS A 21 -11.98 -6.52 -9.36
CA HIS A 21 -10.84 -5.74 -8.85
C HIS A 21 -10.39 -4.68 -9.87
N LEU A 22 -10.42 -4.98 -11.17
CA LEU A 22 -10.13 -4.00 -12.23
C LEU A 22 -11.10 -2.80 -12.15
N LEU A 23 -12.41 -3.08 -12.10
CA LEU A 23 -13.42 -2.03 -12.01
C LEU A 23 -13.29 -1.23 -10.71
N GLY A 24 -13.10 -1.90 -9.57
CA GLY A 24 -12.89 -1.24 -8.29
C GLY A 24 -11.62 -0.40 -8.25
N SER A 25 -10.52 -0.89 -8.81
CA SER A 25 -9.24 -0.18 -8.90
C SER A 25 -9.34 1.03 -9.84
N LEU A 26 -10.16 0.97 -10.89
CA LEU A 26 -10.41 2.10 -11.78
C LEU A 26 -11.19 3.21 -11.06
N ILE A 27 -12.20 2.84 -10.27
CA ILE A 27 -12.94 3.78 -9.41
C ILE A 27 -11.98 4.41 -8.40
N LEU A 28 -11.18 3.61 -7.70
CA LEU A 28 -10.21 4.11 -6.73
C LEU A 28 -9.19 5.07 -7.39
N PHE A 29 -8.63 4.68 -8.54
CA PHE A 29 -7.69 5.51 -9.29
C PHE A 29 -8.31 6.85 -9.66
N THR A 30 -9.56 6.85 -10.14
CA THR A 30 -10.29 8.07 -10.48
C THR A 30 -10.46 8.97 -9.25
N VAL A 31 -10.87 8.41 -8.11
CA VAL A 31 -11.03 9.16 -6.85
C VAL A 31 -9.70 9.77 -6.41
N VAL A 32 -8.62 8.98 -6.35
CA VAL A 32 -7.29 9.46 -5.95
C VAL A 32 -6.77 10.52 -6.93
N PHE A 33 -6.98 10.33 -8.24
CA PHE A 33 -6.62 11.32 -9.25
C PHE A 33 -7.35 12.64 -9.08
N LEU A 34 -8.67 12.63 -8.81
CA LEU A 34 -9.45 13.84 -8.56
C LEU A 34 -9.01 14.56 -7.27
N VAL A 35 -8.67 13.80 -6.22
CA VAL A 35 -8.11 14.35 -4.98
C VAL A 35 -6.75 15.00 -5.25
N TYR A 36 -5.87 14.34 -6.02
CA TYR A 36 -4.59 14.92 -6.42
C TYR A 36 -4.78 16.20 -7.25
N ALA A 37 -5.62 16.14 -8.29
CA ALA A 37 -5.87 17.27 -9.18
C ALA A 37 -6.43 18.50 -8.44
N SER A 38 -7.29 18.29 -7.43
CA SER A 38 -7.83 19.39 -6.63
C SER A 38 -6.82 19.98 -5.64
N LEU A 39 -5.81 19.22 -5.21
CA LEU A 39 -4.84 19.64 -4.21
C LEU A 39 -3.47 20.03 -4.80
N ILE A 40 -3.24 19.84 -6.10
CA ILE A 40 -1.92 20.03 -6.72
C ILE A 40 -1.34 21.44 -6.47
N THR A 41 -2.13 22.50 -6.63
CA THR A 41 -1.68 23.89 -6.37
C THR A 41 -1.40 24.14 -4.89
N THR A 42 -2.13 23.47 -3.99
CA THR A 42 -1.90 23.56 -2.54
C THR A 42 -0.59 22.88 -2.15
N ILE A 43 -0.34 21.68 -2.68
CA ILE A 43 0.88 20.89 -2.43
C ILE A 43 2.11 21.66 -2.90
N PHE A 44 2.10 22.16 -4.14
CA PHE A 44 3.21 22.92 -4.70
C PHE A 44 3.29 24.36 -4.15
N GLY A 45 2.18 24.91 -3.65
CA GLY A 45 2.12 26.26 -3.11
C GLY A 45 2.20 27.36 -4.17
N MET A 46 1.81 27.04 -5.41
CA MET A 46 1.88 27.96 -6.55
C MET A 46 0.77 27.65 -7.58
N PRO A 47 0.44 28.61 -8.47
CA PRO A 47 -0.51 28.40 -9.57
C PRO A 47 -0.10 27.28 -10.53
N LEU A 48 -1.08 26.73 -11.26
CA LEU A 48 -0.85 25.59 -12.15
C LEU A 48 0.13 25.92 -13.29
N GLU A 49 0.09 27.15 -13.80
CA GLU A 49 0.96 27.64 -14.86
C GLU A 49 2.43 27.57 -14.43
N ASP A 50 2.72 27.99 -13.19
CA ASP A 50 4.07 27.96 -12.65
C ASP A 50 4.53 26.52 -12.36
N ILE A 51 3.61 25.62 -11.98
CA ILE A 51 3.92 24.19 -11.81
C ILE A 51 4.34 23.58 -13.15
N ILE A 52 3.64 23.90 -14.24
CA ILE A 52 3.99 23.42 -15.58
C ILE A 52 5.37 23.94 -15.98
N ALA A 53 5.67 25.21 -15.68
CA ALA A 53 6.96 25.82 -15.98
C ALA A 53 8.15 25.19 -15.23
N LEU A 54 7.92 24.49 -14.09
CA LEU A 54 8.98 23.79 -13.36
C LEU A 54 9.64 22.68 -14.17
N GLN A 55 8.95 22.10 -15.16
CA GLN A 55 9.52 21.07 -16.03
C GLN A 55 10.76 21.56 -16.79
N SER A 56 10.80 22.86 -17.09
CA SER A 56 11.91 23.51 -17.79
C SER A 56 12.97 24.09 -16.84
N ASN A 57 12.82 23.92 -15.52
CA ASN A 57 13.76 24.43 -14.53
C ASN A 57 14.05 23.41 -13.41
N PRO A 58 14.96 22.44 -13.67
CA PRO A 58 15.30 21.40 -12.71
C PRO A 58 15.83 21.92 -11.36
N GLU A 59 16.58 23.02 -11.36
CA GLU A 59 17.13 23.60 -10.13
C GLU A 59 16.02 24.13 -9.21
N LYS A 60 15.06 24.88 -9.76
CA LYS A 60 13.88 25.33 -9.01
C LYS A 60 13.05 24.17 -8.50
N LEU A 61 12.90 23.11 -9.30
CA LEU A 61 12.20 21.91 -8.88
C LEU A 61 12.89 21.24 -7.69
N ILE A 62 14.22 21.05 -7.75
CA ILE A 62 15.01 20.47 -6.67
C ILE A 62 14.91 21.30 -5.39
N ALA A 63 15.02 22.63 -5.50
CA ALA A 63 14.88 23.55 -4.37
C ALA A 63 13.47 23.47 -3.74
N LEU A 64 12.43 23.37 -4.56
CA LEU A 64 11.05 23.24 -4.09
C LEU A 64 10.82 21.92 -3.36
N VAL A 65 11.17 20.79 -3.97
CA VAL A 65 10.90 19.45 -3.38
C VAL A 65 11.72 19.19 -2.12
N SER A 66 12.86 19.87 -1.98
CA SER A 66 13.70 19.83 -0.78
C SER A 66 13.25 20.82 0.29
N SER A 67 12.32 21.74 -0.02
CA SER A 67 11.84 22.73 0.93
C SER A 67 11.00 22.07 2.03
N ARG A 68 11.17 22.55 3.27
CA ARG A 68 10.41 22.04 4.43
C ARG A 68 8.89 22.16 4.22
N SER A 69 8.44 23.25 3.61
CA SER A 69 7.03 23.50 3.32
C SER A 69 6.45 22.44 2.39
N PHE A 70 7.12 22.16 1.26
CA PHE A 70 6.69 21.14 0.31
C PHE A 70 6.66 19.76 0.97
N VAL A 71 7.74 19.38 1.67
CA VAL A 71 7.84 18.06 2.31
C VAL A 71 6.69 17.82 3.30
N ILE A 72 6.37 18.80 4.15
CA ILE A 72 5.26 18.67 5.11
C ILE A 72 3.92 18.51 4.39
N LYS A 73 3.65 19.34 3.38
CA LYS A 73 2.39 19.27 2.61
C LYS A 73 2.25 17.94 1.87
N PHE A 74 3.33 17.50 1.23
CA PHE A 74 3.39 16.22 0.54
C PHE A 74 3.19 15.03 1.49
N TRP A 75 3.69 15.13 2.72
CA TRP A 75 3.52 14.11 3.75
C TRP A 75 2.06 13.96 4.18
N PHE A 76 1.36 15.08 4.44
CA PHE A 76 -0.09 15.05 4.72
C PHE A 76 -0.92 14.59 3.52
N PHE A 77 -0.55 14.98 2.30
CA PHE A 77 -1.18 14.48 1.09
C PHE A 77 -1.01 12.95 0.96
N SER A 78 0.19 12.43 1.21
CA SER A 78 0.47 11.00 1.18
C SER A 78 -0.35 10.25 2.23
N LEU A 79 -0.48 10.80 3.44
CA LEU A 79 -1.34 10.24 4.49
C LEU A 79 -2.81 10.20 4.08
N LEU A 80 -3.31 11.26 3.44
CA LEU A 80 -4.68 11.30 2.91
C LEU A 80 -4.90 10.21 1.86
N VAL A 81 -3.97 10.08 0.90
CA VAL A 81 -4.04 9.06 -0.15
C VAL A 81 -3.99 7.66 0.45
N ASP A 82 -3.09 7.39 1.40
CA ASP A 82 -3.01 6.10 2.09
C ASP A 82 -4.30 5.81 2.89
N GLY A 83 -4.91 6.83 3.50
CA GLY A 83 -6.19 6.73 4.19
C GLY A 83 -7.37 6.37 3.28
N ILE A 84 -7.32 6.75 2.00
CA ILE A 84 -8.28 6.33 0.97
C ILE A 84 -7.95 4.92 0.49
N ILE A 85 -6.69 4.64 0.17
CA ILE A 85 -6.29 3.37 -0.45
C ILE A 85 -6.43 2.18 0.52
N THR A 86 -6.05 2.33 1.79
CA THR A 86 -5.93 1.19 2.71
C THR A 86 -7.26 0.49 3.05
N PRO A 87 -8.38 1.20 3.26
CA PRO A 87 -9.70 0.56 3.34
C PRO A 87 -10.07 -0.26 2.10
N PHE A 88 -9.69 0.22 0.91
CA PHE A 88 -9.91 -0.52 -0.33
C PHE A 88 -9.04 -1.78 -0.42
N THR A 89 -7.78 -1.73 0.03
CA THR A 89 -6.90 -2.91 0.06
C THR A 89 -7.42 -3.97 1.06
N ALA A 90 -7.99 -3.53 2.18
CA ALA A 90 -8.75 -4.42 3.07
C ALA A 90 -9.94 -5.09 2.35
N GLY A 91 -10.67 -4.34 1.53
CA GLY A 91 -11.75 -4.88 0.69
C GLY A 91 -11.27 -5.91 -0.34
N ILE A 92 -10.09 -5.70 -0.95
CA ILE A 92 -9.43 -6.68 -1.83
C ILE A 92 -9.19 -8.00 -1.09
N TYR A 93 -8.63 -7.95 0.13
CA TYR A 93 -8.39 -9.15 0.94
C TYR A 93 -9.68 -9.88 1.31
N LYS A 94 -10.77 -9.14 1.59
CA LYS A 94 -12.09 -9.74 1.82
C LYS A 94 -12.59 -10.49 0.58
N ASN A 95 -12.43 -9.94 -0.62
CA ASN A 95 -12.76 -10.65 -1.84
C ASN A 95 -11.91 -11.92 -2.05
N TYR A 96 -10.61 -11.89 -1.74
CA TYR A 96 -9.80 -13.11 -1.79
C TYR A 96 -10.27 -14.18 -0.81
N ALA A 97 -10.64 -13.80 0.42
CA ALA A 97 -11.21 -14.72 1.39
C ALA A 97 -12.54 -15.31 0.90
N THR A 98 -13.42 -14.47 0.35
CA THR A 98 -14.73 -14.84 -0.22
C THR A 98 -14.57 -15.87 -1.34
N VAL A 99 -13.63 -15.64 -2.27
CA VAL A 99 -13.39 -16.57 -3.39
C VAL A 99 -12.81 -17.91 -2.93
N ILE A 100 -12.00 -17.93 -1.88
CA ILE A 100 -11.50 -19.18 -1.29
C ILE A 100 -12.63 -20.01 -0.67
N GLN A 101 -13.66 -19.34 -0.16
CA GLN A 101 -14.86 -19.98 0.39
C GLN A 101 -15.83 -20.46 -0.71
N GLY A 102 -15.50 -20.25 -1.99
CA GLY A 102 -16.31 -20.67 -3.13
C GLY A 102 -17.36 -19.63 -3.56
N GLU A 103 -17.36 -18.46 -2.94
CA GLU A 103 -18.26 -17.35 -3.27
C GLU A 103 -17.67 -16.43 -4.35
N ARG A 104 -18.49 -15.51 -4.88
CA ARG A 104 -18.06 -14.55 -5.91
C ARG A 104 -17.52 -13.26 -5.29
N ALA A 105 -16.47 -12.71 -5.89
CA ALA A 105 -16.03 -11.37 -5.58
C ALA A 105 -17.11 -10.34 -5.94
N THR A 106 -17.22 -9.27 -5.14
CA THR A 106 -18.20 -8.19 -5.39
C THR A 106 -17.56 -6.82 -5.22
N LEU A 107 -18.12 -5.80 -5.87
CA LEU A 107 -17.72 -4.41 -5.64
C LEU A 107 -18.05 -3.97 -4.21
N GLY A 108 -19.17 -4.43 -3.64
CA GLY A 108 -19.56 -4.11 -2.26
C GLY A 108 -18.49 -4.52 -1.24
N ASN A 109 -17.85 -5.67 -1.45
CA ASN A 109 -16.73 -6.11 -0.61
C ASN A 109 -15.52 -5.16 -0.67
N LEU A 110 -15.20 -4.61 -1.84
CA LEU A 110 -14.08 -3.68 -2.01
C LEU A 110 -14.24 -2.39 -1.20
N PHE A 111 -15.47 -1.92 -1.04
CA PHE A 111 -15.78 -0.66 -0.34
C PHE A 111 -16.34 -0.86 1.07
N THR A 112 -16.41 -2.09 1.57
CA THR A 112 -17.01 -2.38 2.89
C THR A 112 -16.26 -1.66 4.02
N TYR A 113 -14.92 -1.67 4.01
CA TYR A 113 -14.11 -1.15 5.11
C TYR A 113 -13.95 0.37 5.14
N TYR A 114 -14.72 1.12 4.35
CA TYR A 114 -14.86 2.56 4.55
C TYR A 114 -15.87 2.91 5.66
N ARG A 115 -16.73 1.96 6.04
CA ARG A 115 -17.80 2.16 7.03
C ARG A 115 -17.85 1.04 8.10
N ALA A 116 -16.83 0.20 8.16
CA ALA A 116 -16.81 -0.96 9.04
C ALA A 116 -16.21 -0.62 10.41
N PRO A 117 -16.51 -1.38 11.48
CA PRO A 117 -15.89 -1.17 12.79
C PRO A 117 -14.35 -1.21 12.74
N GLU A 118 -13.79 -2.06 11.88
CA GLU A 118 -12.34 -2.26 11.70
C GLU A 118 -11.65 -1.06 11.03
N THR A 119 -12.40 -0.14 10.40
CA THR A 119 -11.85 1.04 9.71
C THR A 119 -10.94 1.85 10.63
N SER A 120 -11.32 1.99 11.91
CA SER A 120 -10.51 2.71 12.90
C SER A 120 -9.13 2.08 13.10
N ALA A 121 -9.05 0.74 13.16
CA ALA A 121 -7.79 0.01 13.28
C ALA A 121 -6.97 0.06 11.99
N ILE A 122 -7.62 0.02 10.83
CA ILE A 122 -6.99 0.16 9.51
C ILE A 122 -6.34 1.54 9.37
N LEU A 123 -7.05 2.63 9.67
CA LEU A 123 -6.51 3.99 9.58
C LEU A 123 -5.45 4.26 10.65
N SER A 124 -5.63 3.73 11.86
CA SER A 124 -4.62 3.81 12.91
C SER A 124 -3.33 3.10 12.52
N HIS A 125 -3.41 1.97 11.80
CA HIS A 125 -2.24 1.30 11.23
C HIS A 125 -1.49 2.21 10.24
N VAL A 126 -2.21 2.89 9.33
CA VAL A 126 -1.60 3.81 8.37
C VAL A 126 -0.82 4.91 9.08
N ILE A 127 -1.47 5.60 10.04
CA ILE A 127 -0.85 6.69 10.80
C ILE A 127 0.37 6.17 11.58
N LEU A 128 0.22 5.09 12.33
CA LEU A 128 1.28 4.54 13.16
C LEU A 128 2.48 4.08 12.32
N GLN A 129 2.22 3.40 11.21
CA GLN A 129 3.27 2.95 10.30
C GLN A 129 4.00 4.12 9.65
N MET A 130 3.28 5.18 9.27
CA MET A 130 3.89 6.40 8.73
C MET A 130 4.76 7.11 9.78
N CYS A 131 4.25 7.29 11.00
CA CYS A 131 5.00 7.89 12.10
C CYS A 131 6.27 7.08 12.42
N LEU A 132 6.17 5.75 12.50
CA LEU A 132 7.30 4.87 12.77
C LEU A 132 8.38 4.97 11.68
N LYS A 133 7.97 4.92 10.41
CA LYS A 133 8.91 5.04 9.27
C LYS A 133 9.60 6.40 9.24
N THR A 134 8.86 7.47 9.46
CA THR A 134 9.43 8.82 9.51
C THR A 134 10.37 8.99 10.70
N PHE A 135 10.00 8.50 11.88
CA PHE A 135 10.86 8.55 13.06
C PHE A 135 12.21 7.87 12.81
N ILE A 136 12.19 6.67 12.24
CA ILE A 136 13.40 5.92 11.88
C ILE A 136 14.22 6.66 10.82
N LEU A 137 13.58 7.13 9.76
CA LEU A 137 14.30 7.82 8.68
C LEU A 137 14.98 9.09 9.19
N VAL A 138 14.28 9.92 9.97
CA VAL A 138 14.81 11.16 10.54
C VAL A 138 15.93 10.86 11.53
N GLY A 139 15.74 9.87 12.41
CA GLY A 139 16.75 9.45 13.39
C GLY A 139 18.07 9.04 12.73
N PHE A 140 18.02 8.18 11.71
CA PHE A 140 19.22 7.78 10.98
C PHE A 140 19.80 8.91 10.12
N SER A 141 18.97 9.79 9.57
CA SER A 141 19.43 10.98 8.84
C SER A 141 20.23 11.92 9.73
N ALA A 142 19.81 12.11 10.98
CA ALA A 142 20.46 13.01 11.93
C ALA A 142 21.91 12.58 12.27
N VAL A 143 22.24 11.30 12.13
CA VAL A 143 23.59 10.74 12.36
C VAL A 143 24.34 10.45 11.06
N GLY A 144 23.87 10.96 9.92
CA GLY A 144 24.52 10.80 8.61
C GLY A 144 24.35 9.41 7.96
N MET A 145 23.42 8.59 8.47
CA MET A 145 23.20 7.20 8.02
C MET A 145 21.91 7.03 7.21
N TYR A 146 21.62 7.95 6.30
CA TYR A 146 20.36 7.97 5.52
C TYR A 146 20.02 6.62 4.86
N SER A 147 21.00 5.95 4.23
CA SER A 147 20.82 4.65 3.58
C SER A 147 20.35 3.55 4.54
N LEU A 148 20.81 3.59 5.79
CA LEU A 148 20.37 2.65 6.81
C LEU A 148 18.91 2.93 7.22
N GLY A 149 18.52 4.20 7.32
CA GLY A 149 17.13 4.61 7.53
C GLY A 149 16.18 4.08 6.45
N LEU A 150 16.59 4.12 5.18
CA LEU A 150 15.82 3.53 4.06
C LEU A 150 15.70 2.00 4.17
N ALA A 151 16.78 1.31 4.57
CA ALA A 151 16.75 -0.13 4.78
C ALA A 151 15.76 -0.51 5.89
N PHE A 152 15.79 0.17 7.03
CA PHE A 152 14.84 -0.08 8.12
C PHE A 152 13.39 0.25 7.73
N ASN A 153 13.14 1.28 6.94
CA ASN A 153 11.80 1.56 6.41
C ASN A 153 11.24 0.42 5.57
N THR A 154 12.10 -0.23 4.78
CA THR A 154 11.73 -1.41 4.00
C THR A 154 11.44 -2.59 4.91
N ILE A 155 12.28 -2.84 5.92
CA ILE A 155 12.08 -3.90 6.92
C ILE A 155 10.76 -3.70 7.68
N ILE A 156 10.45 -2.49 8.13
CA ILE A 156 9.19 -2.15 8.80
C ILE A 156 7.99 -2.47 7.92
N SER A 157 8.06 -2.08 6.64
CA SER A 157 7.00 -2.37 5.66
C SER A 157 6.79 -3.88 5.49
N LEU A 158 7.87 -4.66 5.45
CA LEU A 158 7.80 -6.11 5.31
C LEU A 158 7.23 -6.78 6.56
N VAL A 159 7.72 -6.40 7.75
CA VAL A 159 7.31 -6.99 9.03
C VAL A 159 5.83 -6.78 9.30
N PHE A 160 5.28 -5.62 8.94
CA PHE A 160 3.88 -5.29 9.17
C PHE A 160 2.96 -5.52 7.95
N VAL A 161 3.47 -6.15 6.89
CA VAL A 161 2.73 -6.37 5.64
C VAL A 161 1.43 -7.18 5.81
N LEU A 162 1.34 -8.02 6.85
CA LEU A 162 0.15 -8.83 7.15
C LEU A 162 -0.80 -8.19 8.16
N THR A 163 -0.52 -6.97 8.63
CA THR A 163 -1.33 -6.34 9.68
C THR A 163 -2.79 -6.17 9.24
N ILE A 164 -3.03 -5.62 8.05
CA ILE A 164 -4.39 -5.43 7.51
C ILE A 164 -5.16 -6.75 7.33
N PRO A 165 -4.64 -7.79 6.65
CA PRO A 165 -5.38 -9.04 6.53
C PRO A 165 -5.65 -9.69 7.90
N ILE A 166 -4.75 -9.57 8.88
CA ILE A 166 -4.98 -10.07 10.24
C ILE A 166 -6.08 -9.26 10.97
N ILE A 167 -6.11 -7.93 10.83
CA ILE A 167 -7.18 -7.09 11.41
C ILE A 167 -8.54 -7.58 10.91
N ILE A 168 -8.70 -7.69 9.60
CA ILE A 168 -10.03 -7.88 9.01
C ILE A 168 -10.49 -9.34 8.95
N LEU A 169 -9.56 -10.31 8.84
CA LEU A 169 -9.93 -11.72 8.73
C LEU A 169 -9.96 -12.43 10.08
N GLU A 170 -9.21 -11.93 11.05
CA GLU A 170 -9.15 -12.51 12.40
C GLU A 170 -9.76 -11.60 13.47
N ASN A 171 -10.33 -10.47 13.06
CA ASN A 171 -10.96 -9.47 13.93
C ASN A 171 -10.06 -9.09 15.12
N LYS A 172 -8.77 -8.86 14.87
CA LYS A 172 -7.79 -8.52 15.91
C LYS A 172 -7.62 -7.02 16.05
N PRO A 173 -7.46 -6.50 17.28
CA PRO A 173 -7.09 -5.10 17.48
C PRO A 173 -5.68 -4.83 16.94
N LEU A 174 -5.43 -3.57 16.56
CA LEU A 174 -4.22 -3.12 15.86
C LEU A 174 -2.91 -3.70 16.41
N PHE A 175 -2.60 -3.47 17.69
CA PHE A 175 -1.32 -3.88 18.26
C PHE A 175 -1.14 -5.41 18.29
N LYS A 176 -2.23 -6.17 18.51
CA LYS A 176 -2.18 -7.64 18.43
C LYS A 176 -1.97 -8.09 16.99
N ALA A 177 -2.60 -7.44 16.01
CA ALA A 177 -2.42 -7.74 14.60
C ALA A 177 -1.00 -7.44 14.12
N MET A 178 -0.40 -6.32 14.55
CA MET A 178 1.00 -5.98 14.25
C MET A 178 1.98 -6.98 14.85
N GLY A 179 1.80 -7.38 16.11
CA GLY A 179 2.63 -8.41 16.75
C GLY A 179 2.53 -9.76 16.05
N GLU A 180 1.32 -10.15 15.64
CA GLU A 180 1.09 -11.37 14.86
C GLU A 180 1.70 -11.28 13.45
N SER A 181 1.61 -10.12 12.77
CA SER A 181 2.26 -9.91 11.48
C SER A 181 3.76 -10.12 11.59
N TYR A 182 4.41 -9.50 12.59
CA TYR A 182 5.82 -9.71 12.87
C TYR A 182 6.14 -11.19 13.10
N ARG A 183 5.45 -11.84 14.04
CA ARG A 183 5.68 -13.24 14.39
C ARG A 183 5.57 -14.17 13.17
N ARG A 184 4.59 -13.92 12.30
CA ARG A 184 4.34 -14.73 11.10
C ARG A 184 5.36 -14.49 10.00
N ILE A 185 5.72 -13.24 9.72
CA ILE A 185 6.71 -12.89 8.70
C ILE A 185 8.10 -13.42 9.08
N MET A 186 8.45 -13.40 10.37
CA MET A 186 9.73 -13.90 10.86
C MET A 186 9.91 -15.43 10.70
N LEU A 187 8.85 -16.19 10.36
CA LEU A 187 8.98 -17.61 10.04
C LEU A 187 9.70 -17.87 8.70
N ALA A 188 9.59 -16.96 7.74
CA ALA A 188 10.32 -17.03 6.47
C ALA A 188 10.47 -15.63 5.83
N PRO A 189 11.26 -14.72 6.44
CA PRO A 189 11.31 -13.31 6.05
C PRO A 189 11.80 -13.13 4.61
N PHE A 190 12.78 -13.93 4.15
CA PHE A 190 13.27 -13.85 2.78
C PHE A 190 12.24 -14.29 1.74
N THR A 191 11.43 -15.31 2.03
CA THR A 191 10.35 -15.71 1.12
C THR A 191 9.29 -14.62 1.03
N ALA A 192 8.90 -14.03 2.15
CA ALA A 192 7.96 -12.91 2.17
C ALA A 192 8.53 -11.68 1.43
N LEU A 193 9.83 -11.40 1.61
CA LEU A 193 10.52 -10.31 0.92
C LEU A 193 10.49 -10.51 -0.60
N ILE A 194 10.90 -11.67 -1.10
CA ILE A 194 10.94 -11.93 -2.55
C ILE A 194 9.55 -11.85 -3.16
N ILE A 195 8.53 -12.45 -2.53
CA ILE A 195 7.15 -12.42 -3.05
C ILE A 195 6.58 -11.00 -3.06
N THR A 196 6.80 -10.23 -1.99
CA THR A 196 6.34 -8.84 -1.90
C THR A 196 7.09 -7.97 -2.92
N PHE A 197 8.40 -8.16 -3.05
CA PHE A 197 9.23 -7.48 -4.04
C PHE A 197 8.75 -7.74 -5.48
N LEU A 198 8.45 -9.00 -5.84
CA LEU A 198 7.87 -9.33 -7.14
C LEU A 198 6.52 -8.62 -7.35
N GLY A 199 5.67 -8.57 -6.33
CA GLY A 199 4.44 -7.77 -6.36
C GLY A 199 4.70 -6.29 -6.65
N CYS A 200 5.69 -5.69 -5.98
CA CYS A 200 6.09 -4.30 -6.22
C CYS A 200 6.62 -4.09 -7.64
N VAL A 201 7.38 -5.04 -8.20
CA VAL A 201 7.85 -4.97 -9.59
C VAL A 201 6.69 -4.91 -10.58
N PHE A 202 5.62 -5.70 -10.37
CA PHE A 202 4.41 -5.59 -11.20
C PHE A 202 3.74 -4.22 -11.08
N VAL A 203 3.62 -3.68 -9.86
CA VAL A 203 3.05 -2.34 -9.63
C VAL A 203 3.88 -1.28 -10.35
N LEU A 204 5.21 -1.32 -10.24
CA LEU A 204 6.12 -0.40 -10.94
C LEU A 204 6.01 -0.53 -12.46
N ALA A 205 5.95 -1.75 -12.99
CA ALA A 205 5.75 -1.98 -14.43
C ALA A 205 4.41 -1.39 -14.92
N GLY A 206 3.34 -1.52 -14.13
CA GLY A 206 2.04 -0.92 -14.42
C GLY A 206 2.08 0.60 -14.38
N PHE A 207 2.78 1.19 -13.40
CA PHE A 207 2.98 2.63 -13.32
C PHE A 207 3.73 3.18 -14.56
N LEU A 208 4.78 2.50 -15.01
CA LEU A 208 5.52 2.86 -16.22
C LEU A 208 4.71 2.69 -17.52
N SER A 209 3.63 1.92 -17.49
CA SER A 209 2.70 1.73 -18.61
C SER A 209 1.60 2.81 -18.62
N PHE A 210 2.00 4.08 -18.76
CA PHE A 210 1.12 5.26 -18.79
C PHE A 210 0.32 5.53 -17.51
N GLY A 211 0.76 5.03 -16.35
CA GLY A 211 0.08 5.21 -15.07
C GLY A 211 -1.19 4.36 -14.91
N ILE A 212 -2.03 4.25 -15.96
CA ILE A 212 -3.26 3.44 -15.95
C ILE A 212 -2.97 1.94 -15.74
N GLY A 213 -1.79 1.47 -16.14
CA GLY A 213 -1.37 0.09 -15.88
C GLY A 213 -1.37 -0.28 -14.40
N ILE A 214 -1.27 0.70 -13.48
CA ILE A 214 -1.40 0.47 -12.04
C ILE A 214 -2.78 -0.10 -11.68
N VAL A 215 -3.84 0.25 -12.40
CA VAL A 215 -5.20 -0.25 -12.16
C VAL A 215 -5.26 -1.77 -12.32
N ILE A 216 -4.44 -2.31 -13.22
CA ILE A 216 -4.34 -3.73 -13.53
C ILE A 216 -3.40 -4.43 -12.55
N THR A 217 -2.24 -3.84 -12.27
CA THR A 217 -1.18 -4.51 -11.51
C THR A 217 -1.29 -4.35 -10.00
N PHE A 218 -1.99 -3.32 -9.51
CA PHE A 218 -2.19 -3.06 -8.09
C PHE A 218 -2.80 -4.25 -7.33
N PRO A 219 -3.87 -4.92 -7.81
CA PRO A 219 -4.39 -6.12 -7.17
C PRO A 219 -3.38 -7.27 -7.05
N ILE A 220 -2.42 -7.41 -7.97
CA ILE A 220 -1.42 -8.51 -7.94
C ILE A 220 -0.57 -8.43 -6.67
N LEU A 221 -0.16 -7.23 -6.25
CA LEU A 221 0.59 -7.05 -5.01
C LEU A 221 -0.19 -7.57 -3.80
N PHE A 222 -1.48 -7.25 -3.71
CA PHE A 222 -2.31 -7.73 -2.60
C PHE A 222 -2.62 -9.21 -2.70
N ALA A 223 -2.75 -9.78 -3.90
CA ALA A 223 -2.83 -11.24 -4.08
C ALA A 223 -1.56 -11.93 -3.56
N SER A 224 -0.37 -11.33 -3.76
CA SER A 224 0.90 -11.82 -3.24
C SER A 224 0.95 -11.79 -1.71
N ILE A 225 0.59 -10.65 -1.10
CA ILE A 225 0.54 -10.49 0.35
C ILE A 225 -0.47 -11.46 0.97
N PHE A 226 -1.64 -11.61 0.35
CA PHE A 226 -2.66 -12.54 0.81
C PHE A 226 -2.23 -14.01 0.68
N SER A 227 -1.49 -14.34 -0.38
CA SER A 227 -0.95 -15.69 -0.56
C SER A 227 0.13 -16.01 0.47
N ILE A 228 0.93 -15.02 0.90
CA ILE A 228 1.82 -15.15 2.07
C ILE A 228 0.98 -15.45 3.31
N TYR A 229 -0.05 -14.64 3.59
CA TYR A 229 -0.96 -14.85 4.73
C TYR A 229 -1.51 -16.27 4.77
N LEU A 230 -2.06 -16.78 3.66
CA LEU A 230 -2.59 -18.15 3.57
C LEU A 230 -1.52 -19.22 3.80
N SER A 231 -0.31 -18.99 3.30
CA SER A 231 0.78 -19.97 3.39
C SER A 231 1.31 -20.15 4.81
N ILE A 232 1.12 -19.14 5.67
CA ILE A 232 1.51 -19.14 7.08
C ILE A 232 0.33 -19.54 7.98
N ASN A 233 -0.90 -19.19 7.59
CA ASN A 233 -2.11 -19.43 8.37
C ASN A 233 -2.77 -20.80 8.14
N LYS A 234 -2.06 -21.77 7.56
CA LYS A 234 -2.58 -23.15 7.49
C LYS A 234 -2.64 -23.76 8.89
N ARG A 235 -3.79 -23.60 9.54
CA ARG A 235 -4.40 -24.68 10.32
C ARG A 235 -4.91 -25.75 9.36
#